data_AF-A0A6B2CQB0-F1
#
_entry.id   AF-A0A6B2CQB0-F1
#
_cell.length_a   1.000
_cell.length_b   1.000
_cell.length_c   1.000
_cell.angle_alpha   90.00
_cell.angle_beta   90.00
_cell.angle_gamma   90.00
#
_symmetry.space_group_name_H-M   'P 1'
#
loop_
_entity.id
_entity.type
_entity.pdbx_description
1 polymer ?
#
loop_
_entity_poly.entity_id
_entity_poly.type
_entity_poly.pdbx_seq_one_letter_code
_entity_poly.pdbx_strand_id
1 'polypeptide(L)'
;MRRYVELSSGQFRELADRAVFIVPVGSVEQHCEGPLGTDLMIAEAASEAACEHLERSGTPCVLMPAIPYGLSAEWQGAPGTISVPLQHLVGLVQGIARSLVEGGARAVAFVNGHYGNS
;
A
#
# COMPACT_ATOMS: atom_id res chain seq x y z
N MET A 1 5.94 14.36 5.07
CA MET A 1 5.38 13.32 4.19
C MET A 1 4.14 13.87 3.48
N ARG A 2 4.04 13.68 2.15
CA ARG A 2 2.86 14.06 1.36
C ARG A 2 1.90 12.87 1.27
N ARG A 3 0.61 13.07 1.53
CA ARG A 3 -0.41 12.03 1.31
C ARG A 3 -1.04 12.22 -0.07
N TYR A 4 -1.13 11.16 -0.87
CA TYR A 4 -1.62 11.21 -2.25
C TYR A 4 -3.01 11.85 -2.36
N VAL A 5 -3.91 11.54 -1.42
CA VAL A 5 -5.30 12.02 -1.39
C VAL A 5 -5.43 13.53 -1.12
N GLU A 6 -4.36 14.18 -0.68
CA GLU A 6 -4.31 15.63 -0.42
C GLU A 6 -3.68 16.39 -1.60
N LEU A 7 -3.15 15.69 -2.61
CA LEU A 7 -2.52 16.31 -3.76
C LEU A 7 -3.57 16.81 -4.77
N SER A 8 -3.34 18.01 -5.27
CA SER A 8 -3.91 18.45 -6.54
C SER A 8 -3.21 17.76 -7.73
N SER A 9 -3.87 17.77 -8.89
CA SER A 9 -3.29 17.25 -10.14
C SER A 9 -2.02 18.00 -10.57
N GLY A 10 -1.89 19.28 -10.23
CA GLY A 10 -0.68 20.07 -10.46
C GLY A 10 0.50 19.58 -9.61
N GLN A 11 0.27 19.41 -8.30
CA GLN A 11 1.29 18.87 -7.39
C GLN A 11 1.69 17.43 -7.77
N PHE A 12 0.74 16.60 -8.18
CA PHE A 12 1.06 15.27 -8.71
C PHE A 12 1.99 15.35 -9.91
N ARG A 13 1.70 16.22 -10.89
CA ARG A 13 2.53 16.40 -12.09
C ARG A 13 3.96 16.80 -11.75
N GLU A 14 4.15 17.67 -10.76
CA GLU A 14 5.48 18.10 -10.30
C GLU A 14 6.28 16.98 -9.62
N LEU A 15 5.59 15.97 -9.08
CA LEU A 15 6.19 14.88 -8.29
C LEU A 15 6.37 13.59 -9.09
N ALA A 16 5.57 13.37 -10.14
CA ALA A 16 5.44 12.08 -10.82
C ALA A 16 6.79 11.45 -11.20
N ASP A 17 7.70 12.22 -11.80
CA ASP A 17 8.97 11.69 -12.31
C ASP A 17 10.10 11.61 -11.27
N ARG A 18 9.88 12.13 -10.06
CA ARG A 18 10.92 12.31 -9.03
C ARG A 18 10.60 11.72 -7.66
N ALA A 19 9.32 11.47 -7.38
CA ALA A 19 8.88 10.92 -6.12
C ALA A 19 8.81 9.40 -6.15
N VAL A 20 9.02 8.78 -4.99
CA VAL A 20 8.64 7.38 -4.76
C VAL A 20 7.22 7.36 -4.23
N PHE A 21 6.32 6.67 -4.93
CA PHE A 21 4.94 6.43 -4.51
C PHE A 21 4.89 5.14 -3.71
N ILE A 22 4.66 5.22 -2.41
CA ILE A 22 4.60 4.06 -1.52
C ILE A 22 3.13 3.67 -1.31
N VAL A 23 2.78 2.44 -1.67
CA VAL A 23 1.45 1.84 -1.49
C VAL A 23 1.52 0.81 -0.34
N PRO A 24 0.95 1.10 0.83
CA PRO A 24 0.81 0.10 1.88
C PRO A 24 -0.17 -1.00 1.43
N VAL A 25 0.17 -2.26 1.68
CA VAL A 25 -0.69 -3.43 1.39
C VAL A 25 -0.78 -4.30 2.63
N GLY A 26 -1.95 -4.35 3.25
CA GLY A 26 -2.21 -5.15 4.46
C GLY A 26 -3.10 -6.37 4.19
N SER A 27 -3.74 -6.84 5.25
CA SER A 27 -4.88 -7.74 5.22
C SER A 27 -5.73 -7.57 6.49
N VAL A 28 -6.93 -8.16 6.49
CA VAL A 28 -7.80 -8.30 7.66
C VAL A 28 -8.02 -9.79 7.91
N GLU A 29 -7.31 -10.34 8.89
CA GLU A 29 -7.29 -11.77 9.16
C GLU A 29 -7.15 -12.10 10.65
N GLN A 30 -7.38 -13.37 10.99
CA GLN A 30 -7.20 -13.83 12.36
C GLN A 30 -5.74 -13.65 12.80
N HIS A 31 -5.54 -13.10 14.00
CA HIS A 31 -4.22 -12.92 14.62
C HIS A 31 -4.24 -13.43 16.06
N CYS A 32 -4.89 -14.59 16.31
CA CYS A 32 -5.20 -15.07 17.65
C CYS A 32 -5.94 -13.99 18.48
N GLU A 33 -5.39 -13.57 19.61
CA GLU A 33 -5.93 -12.50 20.47
C GLU A 33 -5.56 -11.09 19.98
N GLY A 34 -4.81 -10.98 18.88
CA GLY A 34 -4.40 -9.72 18.27
C GLY A 34 -5.49 -9.07 17.42
N PRO A 35 -5.34 -7.78 17.07
CA PRO A 35 -6.27 -7.09 16.18
C PRO A 35 -6.32 -7.75 14.79
N LEU A 36 -7.52 -7.84 14.21
CA LEU A 36 -7.69 -8.39 12.86
C LEU A 36 -6.93 -7.61 11.77
N GLY A 37 -6.69 -6.32 12.00
CA GLY A 37 -5.96 -5.43 11.08
C GLY A 37 -4.46 -5.32 11.37
N THR A 38 -3.85 -6.29 12.07
CA THR A 38 -2.43 -6.23 12.45
C THR A 38 -1.53 -5.98 11.23
N ASP A 39 -1.76 -6.70 10.13
CA ASP A 39 -0.98 -6.55 8.90
C ASP A 39 -1.14 -5.17 8.26
N LEU A 40 -2.35 -4.61 8.29
CA LEU A 40 -2.64 -3.27 7.80
C LEU A 40 -1.90 -2.21 8.63
N MET A 41 -1.99 -2.28 9.96
CA MET A 41 -1.32 -1.34 10.86
C MET A 41 0.20 -1.37 10.67
N ILE A 42 0.78 -2.56 10.50
CA ILE A 42 2.22 -2.73 10.22
C ILE A 42 2.58 -2.13 8.86
N ALA A 43 1.82 -2.43 7.81
CA ALA A 43 2.07 -1.91 6.47
C ALA A 43 2.02 -0.38 6.44
N GLU A 44 1.03 0.23 7.09
CA GLU A 44 0.90 1.69 7.20
C GLU A 44 2.07 2.30 7.97
N ALA A 45 2.38 1.81 9.17
CA ALA A 45 3.47 2.34 9.98
C ALA A 45 4.84 2.20 9.29
N ALA A 46 5.10 1.06 8.64
CA ALA A 46 6.33 0.83 7.88
C ALA A 46 6.43 1.78 6.67
N SER A 47 5.31 2.03 5.99
CA SER A 47 5.25 2.94 4.84
C SER A 47 5.47 4.39 5.24
N GLU A 48 4.89 4.82 6.36
CA GLU A 48 5.10 6.16 6.94
C GLU A 48 6.57 6.36 7.29
N ALA A 49 7.18 5.41 8.01
CA ALA A 49 8.60 5.45 8.36
C ALA A 49 9.52 5.45 7.12
N ALA A 50 9.19 4.68 6.08
CA ALA A 50 9.93 4.66 4.82
C ALA A 50 9.84 6.01 4.10
N CYS A 51 8.67 6.63 4.04
CA CYS A 51 8.52 7.96 3.46
C CYS A 51 9.30 9.03 4.25
N GLU A 52 9.26 9.01 5.57
CA GLU A 52 10.05 9.92 6.41
C GLU A 52 11.56 9.74 6.20
N HIS A 53 12.02 8.50 6.00
CA HIS A 53 13.42 8.22 5.69
C HIS A 53 13.82 8.82 4.33
N LEU A 54 13.02 8.58 3.29
CA LEU A 54 13.27 9.09 1.93
C LEU A 54 13.28 10.63 1.90
N GLU A 55 12.32 11.27 2.57
CA GLU A 55 12.28 12.73 2.63
C GLU A 55 13.52 13.31 3.32
N ARG A 56 13.99 12.67 4.41
CA ARG A 56 15.24 13.06 5.09
C ARG A 56 16.48 12.86 4.21
N SER A 57 16.48 11.88 3.32
CA SER A 57 17.56 11.65 2.35
C SER A 57 17.44 12.49 1.07
N GLY A 58 16.49 13.44 1.04
CA GLY A 58 16.30 14.36 -0.11
C GLY A 58 15.52 13.75 -1.28
N THR A 59 14.91 12.58 -1.11
CA THR A 59 14.06 11.94 -2.11
C THR A 59 12.59 12.21 -1.79
N PRO A 60 11.82 12.88 -2.66
CA PRO A 60 10.39 13.09 -2.42
C PRO A 60 9.65 11.75 -2.26
N CYS A 61 8.81 11.63 -1.24
CA CYS A 61 7.93 10.48 -1.06
C CYS A 61 6.46 10.93 -1.07
N VAL A 62 5.61 10.09 -1.66
CA VAL A 62 4.16 10.23 -1.62
C VAL A 62 3.57 8.95 -1.04
N LEU A 63 2.90 9.07 0.10
CA LEU A 63 2.18 7.96 0.72
C LEU A 63 0.80 7.82 0.08
N MET A 64 0.55 6.67 -0.53
CA MET A 64 -0.73 6.31 -1.13
C MET A 64 -1.72 5.80 -0.07
N PRO A 65 -3.03 5.78 -0.35
CA PRO A 65 -3.97 5.03 0.47
C PRO A 65 -3.57 3.57 0.57
N ALA A 66 -3.73 2.98 1.75
CA ALA A 66 -3.49 1.56 1.96
C ALA A 66 -4.50 0.71 1.20
N ILE A 67 -4.07 -0.48 0.77
CA ILE A 67 -4.96 -1.57 0.37
C ILE A 67 -5.25 -2.38 1.65
N PRO A 68 -6.48 -2.28 2.20
CA PRO A 68 -6.76 -2.81 3.54
C PRO A 68 -7.04 -4.31 3.58
N TYR A 69 -7.43 -4.92 2.45
CA TYR A 69 -7.78 -6.33 2.35
C TYR A 69 -6.81 -7.07 1.42
N GLY A 70 -6.31 -8.22 1.88
CA GLY A 70 -5.33 -9.04 1.19
C GLY A 70 -5.83 -10.45 0.86
N LEU A 71 -4.90 -11.33 0.48
CA LEU A 71 -5.14 -12.74 0.23
C LEU A 71 -4.80 -13.56 1.49
N SER A 72 -5.83 -13.93 2.26
CA SER A 72 -5.72 -14.70 3.51
C SER A 72 -6.36 -16.08 3.37
N ALA A 73 -6.08 -16.80 2.28
CA ALA A 73 -6.74 -18.07 1.95
C ALA A 73 -6.45 -19.19 2.97
N GLU A 74 -5.29 -19.14 3.62
CA GLU A 74 -4.89 -20.06 4.70
C GLU A 74 -5.78 -19.96 5.95
N TRP A 75 -6.41 -18.81 6.17
CA TRP A 75 -7.32 -18.54 7.28
C TRP A 75 -8.79 -18.49 6.84
N GLN A 76 -9.12 -19.04 5.67
CA GLN A 76 -10.46 -19.00 5.14
C GLN A 76 -11.47 -19.70 6.09
N GLY A 77 -12.48 -18.93 6.50
CA GLY A 77 -13.51 -19.40 7.45
C GLY A 77 -13.18 -19.13 8.92
N ALA A 78 -11.97 -18.67 9.25
CA ALA A 78 -11.66 -18.19 10.58
C ALA A 78 -12.50 -16.92 10.92
N PRO A 79 -13.06 -16.81 12.14
CA PRO A 79 -13.89 -15.66 12.51
C PRO A 79 -13.17 -14.32 12.28
N GLY A 80 -13.83 -13.40 11.58
CA GLY A 80 -13.31 -12.07 11.29
C GLY A 80 -12.35 -11.98 10.09
N THR A 81 -11.87 -13.10 9.53
CA THR A 81 -10.99 -13.09 8.37
C THR A 81 -11.76 -12.73 7.09
N ILE A 82 -11.21 -11.80 6.31
CA ILE A 82 -11.70 -11.42 4.99
C ILE A 82 -10.59 -11.65 3.98
N SER A 83 -10.75 -12.68 3.14
CA SER A 83 -9.79 -13.00 2.09
C SER A 83 -10.30 -12.57 0.72
N VAL A 84 -9.54 -11.73 0.04
CA VAL A 84 -9.77 -11.35 -1.36
C VAL A 84 -9.18 -12.43 -2.28
N PRO A 85 -9.92 -12.92 -3.29
CA PRO A 85 -9.36 -13.85 -4.27
C PRO A 85 -8.15 -13.27 -5.00
N LEU A 86 -7.11 -14.09 -5.21
CA LEU A 86 -5.84 -13.69 -5.82
C LEU A 86 -6.00 -12.82 -7.08
N GLN A 87 -6.88 -13.23 -7.99
CA GLN A 87 -7.12 -12.52 -9.25
C GLN A 87 -7.60 -11.06 -9.04
N HIS A 88 -8.37 -10.78 -7.99
CA HIS A 88 -8.85 -9.44 -7.68
C HIS A 88 -7.77 -8.59 -7.02
N LEU A 89 -6.98 -9.18 -6.13
CA LEU A 89 -5.82 -8.49 -5.53
C LEU A 89 -4.79 -8.12 -6.61
N VAL A 90 -4.43 -9.07 -7.48
CA VAL A 90 -3.52 -8.83 -8.61
C VAL A 90 -4.07 -7.75 -9.53
N GLY A 91 -5.36 -7.84 -9.89
CA GLY A 91 -6.00 -6.84 -10.75
C GLY A 91 -5.97 -5.42 -10.13
N LEU A 92 -6.21 -5.31 -8.82
CA LEU A 92 -6.15 -4.04 -8.10
C LEU A 92 -4.73 -3.46 -8.08
N VAL A 93 -3.73 -4.27 -7.70
CA VAL A 93 -2.31 -3.86 -7.65
C VAL A 93 -1.82 -3.43 -9.03
N GLN A 94 -2.12 -4.22 -10.07
CA GLN A 94 -1.78 -3.89 -11.45
C GLN A 94 -2.49 -2.61 -11.92
N GLY A 95 -3.77 -2.43 -11.57
CA GLY A 95 -4.53 -1.23 -11.90
C GLY A 95 -3.91 0.02 -11.29
N ILE A 96 -3.58 -0.01 -10.00
CA ILE A 96 -2.92 1.10 -9.29
C ILE A 96 -1.57 1.41 -9.92
N ALA A 97 -0.71 0.40 -10.11
CA ALA A 97 0.62 0.60 -10.69
C ALA A 97 0.53 1.18 -12.11
N ARG A 98 -0.37 0.64 -12.95
CA ARG A 98 -0.58 1.11 -14.33
C ARG A 98 -1.06 2.55 -14.36
N SER A 99 -2.07 2.91 -13.57
CA SER A 99 -2.58 4.28 -13.53
C SER A 99 -1.54 5.30 -13.06
N LEU A 100 -0.69 4.94 -12.09
CA LEU A 100 0.43 5.79 -11.67
C LEU A 100 1.45 5.98 -12.80
N VAL A 101 1.86 4.89 -13.45
CA VAL A 101 2.84 4.92 -14.55
C VAL A 101 2.31 5.69 -15.76
N GLU A 102 1.04 5.50 -16.14
CA GLU A 102 0.36 6.27 -17.19
C GLU A 102 0.28 7.77 -16.84
N GLY A 103 0.14 8.10 -15.54
CA GLY A 103 0.24 9.46 -15.02
C GLY A 103 1.65 10.06 -15.01
N GLY A 104 2.68 9.28 -15.35
CA GLY A 104 4.08 9.71 -15.40
C GLY A 104 4.93 9.29 -14.19
N ALA A 105 4.37 8.52 -13.24
CA ALA A 105 5.12 8.02 -12.10
C ALA A 105 6.29 7.13 -12.55
N ARG A 106 7.48 7.33 -12.00
CA ARG A 106 8.68 6.53 -12.33
C ARG A 106 9.09 5.51 -11.28
N ALA A 107 8.65 5.68 -10.03
CA ALA A 107 8.95 4.78 -8.93
C ALA A 107 7.69 4.52 -8.09
N VAL A 108 7.25 3.26 -8.05
CA VAL A 108 6.14 2.78 -7.22
C VAL A 108 6.64 1.61 -6.40
N ALA A 109 6.42 1.66 -5.08
CA ALA A 109 6.79 0.59 -4.16
C ALA A 109 5.55 0.12 -3.41
N PHE A 110 5.32 -1.19 -3.39
CA PHE A 110 4.29 -1.83 -2.57
C PHE A 110 4.94 -2.34 -1.29
N VAL A 111 4.47 -1.85 -0.14
CA VAL A 111 4.95 -2.27 1.18
C VAL A 111 3.95 -3.25 1.75
N ASN A 112 4.30 -4.53 1.64
CA ASN A 112 3.44 -5.62 2.05
C ASN A 112 3.62 -5.98 3.53
N GLY A 113 2.53 -5.95 4.30
CA GLY A 113 2.48 -6.34 5.70
C GLY A 113 1.96 -7.76 5.95
N HIS A 114 1.48 -8.46 4.92
CA HIS A 114 0.84 -9.78 5.05
C HIS A 114 1.49 -10.82 4.13
N TYR A 115 1.90 -11.96 4.67
CA TYR A 115 2.63 -12.98 3.89
C TYR A 115 1.84 -13.48 2.68
N GLY A 116 0.54 -13.76 2.83
CA GLY A 116 -0.30 -14.34 1.78
C GLY A 116 -0.51 -13.46 0.54
N ASN A 117 -0.08 -12.19 0.59
CA ASN A 117 -0.09 -11.31 -0.59
C ASN A 117 1.06 -11.59 -1.59
N SER A 118 2.04 -12.44 -1.24
CA SER A 118 3.24 -12.74 -2.07
C SER A 118 3.15 -14.09 -2.77
#